data_AF-A0A7W1LEC7-F1
#
_entry.id   AF-A0A7W1LEC7-F1
#
_cell.length_a   1.000
_cell.length_b   1.000
_cell.length_c   1.000
_cell.angle_alpha   90.00
_cell.angle_beta   90.00
_cell.angle_gamma   90.00
#
_symmetry.space_group_name_H-M   'P 1'
#
loop_
_entity.id
_entity.type
_entity.pdbx_description
1 polymer ?
#
loop_
_entity_poly.entity_id
_entity_poly.type
_entity_poly.pdbx_seq_one_letter_code
_entity_poly.pdbx_strand_id
1 'polypeptide(L)' 'MKLRKQLYAKAWEEKNLYVFYLPTYSPHLNLIETLWRQMKYLWLKPEDYISFERLTEAVKKILDGIGSQYKIKFKDRVFI' A
#
# COMPACT_ATOMS: atom_id res chain seq x y z
N MET A 1 18.40 15.33 15.04
CA MET A 1 17.43 14.60 14.20
C MET A 1 17.90 14.29 12.77
N LYS A 2 18.72 15.13 12.11
CA LYS A 2 19.21 14.88 10.72
C LYS A 2 20.26 13.76 10.59
N LEU A 3 21.19 13.62 11.54
CA LEU A 3 22.28 12.62 11.46
C LEU A 3 21.79 11.17 11.37
N ARG A 4 20.72 10.83 12.11
CA ARG A 4 20.23 9.46 12.20
C ARG A 4 19.60 8.97 10.89
N LYS A 5 18.89 9.86 10.18
CA LYS A 5 18.32 9.54 8.85
C LYS A 5 19.41 9.24 7.83
N GLN A 6 20.52 9.99 7.87
CA GLN A 6 21.64 9.79 6.94
C GLN A 6 22.39 8.48 7.19
N LEU A 7 22.53 8.07 8.45
CA LEU A 7 23.14 6.78 8.81
C LEU A 7 22.32 5.59 8.31
N TYR A 8 20.99 5.61 8.50
CA TYR A 8 20.14 4.53 7.99
C TYR A 8 20.04 4.51 6.47
N ALA A 9 20.02 5.68 5.82
CA ALA A 9 20.03 5.77 4.36
C ALA A 9 21.27 5.08 3.77
N LYS A 10 22.47 5.36 4.29
CA LYS A 10 23.70 4.69 3.84
C LYS A 10 23.67 3.18 4.05
N ALA A 11 23.24 2.71 5.22
CA ALA A 11 23.14 1.28 5.50
C ALA A 11 22.12 0.54 4.61
N TRP A 12 21.12 1.25 4.06
CA TRP A 12 20.15 0.71 3.12
C TRP A 12 20.68 0.75 1.69
N GLU A 13 21.37 1.82 1.30
CA GLU A 13 22.03 1.94 -0.01
C GLU A 13 23.10 0.86 -0.22
N GLU A 14 23.87 0.51 0.83
CA GLU A 14 24.81 -0.62 0.82
C GLU A 14 24.12 -1.97 0.54
N LYS A 15 22.81 -2.07 0.84
CA LYS A 15 21.95 -3.23 0.55
C LYS A 15 21.14 -3.05 -0.74
N ASN A 16 21.51 -2.08 -1.58
CA ASN A 16 20.80 -1.72 -2.81
C ASN A 16 19.33 -1.33 -2.59
N LEU A 17 19.04 -0.73 -1.43
CA LEU A 17 17.71 -0.30 -0.99
C LEU A 17 17.68 1.23 -0.89
N TYR A 18 16.82 1.87 -1.68
CA TYR A 18 16.75 3.32 -1.79
C TYR A 18 15.46 3.86 -1.19
N VAL A 19 15.56 4.97 -0.45
CA VAL A 19 14.39 5.65 0.11
C VAL A 19 13.76 6.54 -0.95
N PHE A 20 12.52 6.22 -1.33
CA PHE A 20 11.71 7.12 -2.16
C PHE A 20 11.18 8.29 -1.33
N TYR A 21 11.44 9.51 -1.76
CA TYR A 21 10.91 10.70 -1.10
C TYR A 21 9.45 10.93 -1.49
N LEU A 22 8.57 10.99 -0.48
CA LEU A 22 7.18 11.39 -0.63
C LEU A 22 6.98 12.76 0.04
N PRO A 23 6.51 13.79 -0.68
CA PRO A 23 6.18 15.08 -0.08
C PRO A 23 5.08 14.95 0.97
N THR A 24 5.08 15.84 1.95
CA THR A 24 4.05 15.91 2.99
C THR A 24 2.67 16.13 2.36
N TYR A 25 1.61 15.59 2.99
CA TYR A 25 0.22 15.75 2.53
C TYR A 25 -0.04 15.32 1.07
N SER A 26 0.77 14.40 0.53
CA SER A 26 0.63 13.91 -0.85
C SER A 26 0.20 12.44 -0.93
N PRO A 27 -0.93 12.04 -0.31
CA PRO A 27 -1.39 10.64 -0.32
C PRO A 27 -1.67 10.14 -1.74
N HIS A 28 -2.04 11.03 -2.65
CA HIS A 28 -2.30 10.74 -4.06
C HIS A 28 -1.06 10.28 -4.85
N LEU A 29 0.14 10.59 -4.34
CA LEU A 29 1.40 10.10 -4.89
C LEU A 29 1.76 8.71 -4.33
N ASN A 30 1.17 8.30 -3.20
CA ASN A 30 1.42 7.01 -2.58
C ASN A 30 0.52 5.92 -3.20
N LEU A 31 1.13 4.99 -3.93
CA LEU A 31 0.41 3.93 -4.65
C LEU A 31 -0.41 3.03 -3.73
N ILE A 32 0.05 2.81 -2.49
CA ILE A 32 -0.64 1.94 -1.53
C ILE A 32 -2.02 2.50 -1.14
N GLU A 33 -2.22 3.81 -1.20
CA GLU A 33 -3.53 4.43 -0.91
C GLU A 33 -4.59 4.01 -1.93
N THR A 34 -4.17 3.83 -3.20
CA THR A 34 -5.07 3.34 -4.24
C THR A 34 -5.42 1.88 -3.99
N LEU A 35 -4.45 1.05 -3.60
CA LEU A 35 -4.70 -0.34 -3.21
C LEU A 35 -5.70 -0.41 -2.05
N TRP A 36 -5.47 0.35 -0.98
CA TRP A 36 -6.39 0.35 0.18
C TRP A 36 -7.79 0.82 -0.17
N ARG A 37 -7.94 1.80 -1.05
CA ARG A 37 -9.25 2.27 -1.52
C ARG A 37 -9.97 1.16 -2.30
N GLN A 38 -9.29 0.48 -3.23
CA GLN A 38 -9.86 -0.63 -3.97
C GLN A 38 -10.28 -1.77 -3.04
N MET A 39 -9.42 -2.14 -2.09
CA MET A 39 -9.71 -3.18 -1.11
C MET A 39 -10.96 -2.85 -0.31
N LYS A 40 -11.02 -1.68 0.33
CA LYS A 40 -12.10 -1.32 1.25
C LYS A 40 -13.45 -1.15 0.57
N TYR A 41 -13.49 -0.52 -0.61
CA TYR A 41 -14.74 -0.10 -1.23
C TYR A 41 -15.24 -1.03 -2.33
N LEU A 42 -14.38 -1.87 -2.91
CA LEU A 42 -14.74 -2.67 -4.08
C LEU A 42 -14.52 -4.17 -3.88
N TRP A 43 -13.52 -4.58 -3.11
CA TRP A 43 -13.13 -6.00 -3.06
C TRP A 43 -13.52 -6.70 -1.77
N LEU A 44 -13.41 -6.03 -0.63
CA LEU A 44 -13.90 -6.54 0.65
C LEU A 44 -15.43 -6.45 0.69
N LYS A 45 -16.04 -7.50 1.23
CA LYS A 45 -17.49 -7.58 1.42
C LYS A 45 -17.84 -7.30 2.88
N PRO A 46 -19.09 -6.90 3.19
CA PRO A 46 -19.53 -6.71 4.57
C PRO A 46 -19.25 -7.91 5.48
N GLU A 47 -19.42 -9.14 4.96
CA GLU A 47 -19.16 -10.38 5.69
C GLU A 47 -17.68 -10.55 6.13
N ASP A 48 -16.74 -9.95 5.40
CA ASP A 48 -15.31 -10.02 5.74
C ASP A 48 -14.98 -9.21 7.00
N TYR A 49 -15.84 -8.26 7.39
CA TYR A 49 -15.66 -7.41 8.58
C TYR A 49 -16.22 -8.02 9.87
N ILE A 50 -16.77 -9.24 9.83
CA ILE A 50 -17.43 -9.86 11.00
C ILE A 50 -16.43 -10.16 12.13
N SER A 51 -15.18 -10.49 11.81
CA SER A 51 -14.13 -10.70 12.81
C SER A 51 -12.76 -10.31 12.27
N PHE A 52 -11.80 -10.13 13.17
CA PHE A 52 -10.43 -9.81 12.79
C PHE A 52 -9.78 -10.93 11.96
N GLU A 53 -10.07 -12.19 12.30
CA GLU A 53 -9.60 -13.36 11.58
C GLU A 53 -10.14 -13.38 10.16
N ARG A 54 -11.46 -13.19 9.99
CA ARG A 54 -12.08 -13.14 8.65
C ARG A 54 -11.56 -12.00 7.81
N LEU A 55 -11.41 -10.82 8.40
CA LEU A 55 -10.85 -9.67 7.70
C LEU A 55 -9.41 -9.94 7.26
N THR A 56 -8.62 -10.55 8.14
CA THR A 56 -7.21 -10.88 7.85
C THR A 56 -7.10 -11.93 6.74
N GLU A 57 -7.93 -12.96 6.76
CA GLU A 57 -7.99 -13.98 5.70
C GLU A 57 -8.40 -13.37 4.36
N ALA A 58 -9.44 -12.53 4.34
CA ALA A 58 -9.91 -11.85 3.14
C ALA A 58 -8.83 -10.92 2.57
N VAL A 59 -8.18 -10.13 3.43
CA VAL A 59 -7.06 -9.26 3.03
C VAL A 59 -5.91 -10.07 2.44
N LYS A 60 -5.48 -11.17 3.08
CA LYS A 60 -4.43 -12.03 2.55
C LYS A 60 -4.78 -12.59 1.17
N LYS A 61 -5.99 -13.13 1.02
CA LYS A 61 -6.49 -13.64 -0.26
C LYS A 61 -6.46 -12.57 -1.36
N ILE A 62 -6.85 -11.34 -1.03
CA ILE A 62 -6.77 -10.22 -1.97
C ILE A 62 -5.32 -9.96 -2.37
N LEU A 63 -4.41 -9.82 -1.40
CA LEU A 63 -2.99 -9.53 -1.62
C LEU A 63 -2.33 -10.62 -2.47
N ASP A 64 -2.59 -11.89 -2.19
CA ASP A 64 -2.06 -13.04 -2.93
C ASP A 64 -2.59 -13.09 -4.38
N GLY A 65 -3.79 -12.53 -4.61
CA GLY A 65 -4.43 -12.45 -5.92
C GLY A 65 -4.14 -11.16 -6.71
N ILE A 66 -3.31 -10.24 -6.20
CA ILE A 66 -2.97 -9.01 -6.91
C ILE A 66 -2.25 -9.34 -8.22
N GLY A 67 -2.63 -8.63 -9.30
CA GLY A 67 -2.08 -8.82 -10.64
C GLY A 67 -2.81 -9.88 -11.48
N SER A 68 -3.59 -10.75 -10.84
CA SER A 68 -4.43 -11.75 -11.51
C SER A 68 -5.92 -11.44 -11.31
N GLN A 69 -6.49 -11.88 -10.19
CA GLN A 69 -7.90 -11.71 -9.83
C GLN A 69 -8.22 -10.26 -9.44
N TYR A 70 -7.26 -9.60 -8.77
CA TYR A 70 -7.38 -8.22 -8.32
C TYR A 70 -6.43 -7.33 -9.12
N LYS A 71 -6.97 -6.49 -10.01
CA LYS A 71 -6.19 -5.61 -10.89
C LYS A 71 -6.45 -4.15 -10.55
N ILE A 72 -5.37 -3.39 -10.39
CA ILE A 72 -5.43 -1.93 -10.20
C ILE A 72 -4.95 -1.26 -11.49
N LYS A 73 -5.77 -0.35 -12.01
CA LYS A 73 -5.36 0.56 -13.09
C LYS A 73 -4.83 1.85 -12.48
N PHE A 74 -3.51 1.93 -12.29
CA PHE A 74 -2.87 3.12 -11.72
C PHE A 74 -2.88 4.36 -12.63
N LYS A 75 -3.25 4.21 -13.91
CA LYS A 75 -3.40 5.34 -14.85
C LYS A 75 -4.71 6.12 -14.62
N ASP A 76 -5.73 5.50 -14.07
CA ASP A 76 -7.06 6.09 -13.90
C ASP A 76 -7.19 6.83 -12.55
N ARG A 77 -6.15 7.59 -12.14
CA ARG A 77 -6.17 8.30 -10.85
C ARG A 77 -7.19 9.42 -10.89
N VAL A 78 -8.43 9.11 -10.49
CA VAL A 78 -9.38 10.14 -10.04
C VAL A 78 -8.86 10.63 -8.70
N PHE A 79 -8.27 11.82 -8.71
CA PHE A 79 -8.00 12.58 -7.50
C PHE A 79 -9.36 13.06 -6.99
N ILE A 80 -9.86 12.42 -5.93
CA ILE A 80 -10.94 12.97 -5.11
C ILE A 80 -10.29 13.69 -3.95
#